data_AF-A0A2D6G5G5-F1
#
_entry.id   AF-A0A2D6G5G5-F1
#
_cell.length_a   1.000
_cell.length_b   1.000
_cell.length_c   1.000
_cell.angle_alpha   90.00
_cell.angle_beta   90.00
_cell.angle_gamma   90.00
#
_symmetry.space_group_name_H-M   'P 1'
#
loop_
_entity.id
_entity.type
_entity.pdbx_description
1 polymer ?
#
loop_
_entity_poly.entity_id
_entity_poly.type
_entity_poly.pdbx_seq_one_letter_code
_entity_poly.pdbx_strand_id
1 'polypeptide(L)'
;MNAFANLWIWSDEQVGKRMSWYRGVAANRLPAKFRIARTIPVDADLDADSEESLWAELERRTPGFTATREAIRSGREDLGPPARRPHLLDLARELSARMLAHCNFCAWDCGVDRIKGAKLGTCKLGAGTRV
;
A
#
# COMPACT_ATOMS: atom_id res chain seq x y z
N MET A 1 -12.40 -1.85 27.57
CA MET A 1 -13.34 -1.51 26.48
C MET A 1 -12.63 -0.63 25.47
N ASN A 2 -12.62 -1.01 24.20
CA ASN A 2 -11.98 -0.21 23.14
C ASN A 2 -12.91 0.96 22.77
N ALA A 3 -12.69 2.14 23.36
CA ALA A 3 -13.49 3.35 23.12
C ALA A 3 -13.59 3.70 21.62
N PHE A 4 -12.54 3.42 20.84
CA PHE A 4 -12.54 3.61 19.40
C PHE A 4 -13.54 2.70 18.71
N ALA A 5 -13.67 1.44 19.12
CA ALA A 5 -14.59 0.48 18.49
C ALA A 5 -16.06 0.86 18.68
N ASN A 6 -16.40 1.69 19.66
CA ASN A 6 -17.76 2.06 20.03
C ASN A 6 -18.16 3.49 19.61
N LEU A 7 -17.34 4.16 18.77
CA LEU A 7 -17.69 5.47 18.23
C LEU A 7 -18.98 5.40 17.39
N TRP A 8 -19.82 6.43 17.52
CA TRP A 8 -21.11 6.54 16.83
C TRP A 8 -20.98 6.45 15.29
N ILE A 9 -19.83 6.89 14.74
CA ILE A 9 -19.55 6.88 13.30
C ILE A 9 -19.61 5.46 12.72
N TRP A 10 -19.39 4.43 13.53
CA TRP A 10 -19.48 3.04 13.07
C TRP A 10 -20.90 2.52 12.91
N SER A 11 -21.89 3.23 13.47
CA SER A 11 -23.31 2.92 13.29
C SER A 11 -23.84 3.45 11.96
N ASP A 12 -23.13 4.36 11.30
CA ASP A 12 -23.42 4.71 9.91
C ASP A 12 -23.11 3.52 9.01
N GLU A 13 -24.12 3.06 8.26
CA GLU A 13 -24.03 1.84 7.47
C GLU A 13 -22.99 1.94 6.35
N GLN A 14 -22.85 3.10 5.72
CA GLN A 14 -21.89 3.31 4.63
C GLN A 14 -20.46 3.33 5.17
N VAL A 15 -20.22 4.06 6.26
CA VAL A 15 -18.90 4.13 6.89
C VAL A 15 -18.51 2.79 7.47
N GLY A 16 -19.40 2.16 8.26
CA GLY A 16 -19.16 0.87 8.88
C GLY A 16 -18.79 -0.22 7.87
N LYS A 17 -19.49 -0.28 6.72
CA LYS A 17 -19.19 -1.24 5.65
C LYS A 17 -17.88 -0.90 4.92
N ARG A 18 -17.73 0.33 4.43
CA ARG A 18 -16.58 0.74 3.59
C ARG A 18 -15.26 0.76 4.37
N MET A 19 -15.31 1.12 5.65
CA MET A 19 -14.14 1.25 6.52
C MET A 19 -13.94 0.03 7.45
N SER A 20 -14.69 -1.05 7.24
CA SER A 20 -14.64 -2.28 8.06
C SER A 20 -13.21 -2.79 8.29
N TRP A 21 -12.37 -2.82 7.25
CA TRP A 21 -10.96 -3.22 7.39
C TRP A 21 -10.17 -2.24 8.26
N TYR A 22 -10.26 -0.94 7.99
CA TYR A 22 -9.54 0.09 8.76
C TYR A 22 -9.97 0.09 10.23
N ARG A 23 -11.27 -0.06 10.52
CA ARG A 23 -11.81 -0.24 11.87
C ARG A 23 -11.25 -1.52 12.53
N GLY A 24 -11.17 -2.62 11.79
CA GLY A 24 -10.59 -3.88 12.26
C GLY A 24 -9.12 -3.74 12.64
N VAL A 25 -8.33 -3.06 11.82
CA VAL A 25 -6.91 -2.77 12.08
C VAL A 25 -6.74 -1.87 13.30
N ALA A 26 -7.45 -0.74 13.36
CA ALA A 26 -7.37 0.19 14.49
C ALA A 26 -7.88 -0.41 15.81
N ALA A 27 -8.75 -1.44 15.73
CA ALA A 27 -9.18 -2.22 16.89
C ALA A 27 -8.27 -3.43 17.20
N ASN A 28 -7.11 -3.57 16.55
CA ASN A 28 -6.17 -4.69 16.69
C ASN A 28 -6.78 -6.09 16.40
N ARG A 29 -7.79 -6.16 15.53
CA ARG A 29 -8.44 -7.42 15.12
C ARG A 29 -7.98 -7.93 13.76
N LEU A 30 -7.47 -7.05 12.92
CA LEU A 30 -6.98 -7.38 11.58
C LEU A 30 -5.57 -6.79 11.38
N PRO A 31 -4.71 -7.42 10.57
CA PRO A 31 -3.42 -6.85 10.24
C PRO A 31 -3.54 -5.68 9.25
N ALA A 32 -2.64 -4.71 9.38
CA ALA A 32 -2.50 -3.65 8.38
C ALA A 32 -2.09 -4.22 7.01
N LYS A 33 -2.58 -3.63 5.91
CA LYS A 33 -2.32 -4.13 4.55
C LYS A 33 -0.83 -4.23 4.21
N PHE A 34 0.00 -3.29 4.67
CA PHE A 34 1.44 -3.36 4.45
C PHE A 34 2.08 -4.57 5.15
N ARG A 35 1.50 -5.08 6.25
CA ARG A 35 1.98 -6.30 6.90
C ARG A 35 1.66 -7.53 6.06
N ILE A 36 0.48 -7.58 5.43
CA ILE A 36 0.11 -8.64 4.48
C ILE A 36 1.01 -8.58 3.24
N ALA A 37 1.28 -7.39 2.69
CA ALA A 37 2.16 -7.25 1.53
C ALA A 37 3.58 -7.80 1.80
N ARG A 38 4.06 -7.77 3.04
CA ARG A 38 5.36 -8.36 3.42
C ARG A 38 5.40 -9.88 3.36
N THR A 39 4.25 -10.57 3.35
CA THR A 39 4.21 -12.04 3.27
C THR A 39 4.22 -12.55 1.84
N ILE A 40 4.14 -11.66 0.84
CA ILE A 40 4.08 -12.02 -0.58
C ILE A 40 5.48 -11.85 -1.18
N PRO A 41 6.20 -12.95 -1.52
CA PRO A 41 7.50 -12.85 -2.15
C PRO A 41 7.38 -12.26 -3.56
N VAL A 42 8.43 -11.57 -3.97
CA VAL A 42 8.59 -10.98 -5.30
C VAL A 42 9.82 -11.61 -5.95
N ASP A 43 9.74 -11.82 -7.26
CA ASP A 43 10.82 -12.31 -8.10
C ASP A 43 11.13 -11.23 -9.14
N ALA A 44 11.87 -10.23 -8.67
CA ALA A 44 12.34 -9.08 -9.42
C ALA A 44 13.61 -8.53 -8.76
N ASP A 45 14.52 -8.00 -9.58
CA ASP A 45 15.65 -7.21 -9.12
C ASP A 45 15.22 -5.74 -9.06
N LEU A 46 15.00 -5.23 -7.85
CA LEU A 46 14.49 -3.87 -7.66
C LEU A 46 15.44 -2.78 -8.16
N ASP A 47 16.74 -3.08 -8.28
CA ASP A 47 17.76 -2.14 -8.73
C ASP A 47 17.98 -2.24 -10.25
N ALA A 48 17.93 -3.45 -10.80
CA ALA A 48 18.27 -3.71 -12.21
C ALA A 48 17.07 -3.72 -13.16
N ASP A 49 15.89 -4.17 -12.71
CA ASP A 49 14.73 -4.34 -13.59
C ASP A 49 14.15 -2.99 -14.02
N SER A 50 13.59 -2.94 -15.24
CA SER A 50 12.90 -1.75 -15.75
C SER A 50 11.62 -1.46 -14.96
N GLU A 51 11.17 -0.20 -14.94
CA GLU A 51 9.93 0.16 -14.23
C GLU A 51 8.71 -0.59 -14.79
N GLU A 52 8.66 -0.80 -16.10
CA GLU A 52 7.62 -1.62 -16.76
C GLU A 52 7.62 -3.07 -16.23
N SER A 53 8.79 -3.68 -16.09
CA SER A 53 8.91 -5.04 -15.53
C SER A 53 8.46 -5.10 -14.07
N LEU A 54 8.80 -4.09 -13.28
CA LEU A 54 8.35 -3.97 -11.88
C LEU A 54 6.82 -3.81 -11.78
N TRP A 55 6.19 -3.05 -12.68
CA TRP A 55 4.73 -2.95 -12.74
C TRP A 55 4.08 -4.30 -13.11
N ALA A 56 4.63 -5.00 -14.09
CA ALA A 56 4.15 -6.32 -14.48
C ALA A 56 4.27 -7.34 -13.32
N GLU A 57 5.34 -7.26 -12.53
CA GLU A 57 5.48 -8.07 -11.32
C GLU A 57 4.47 -7.68 -10.24
N LEU A 58 4.20 -6.39 -10.05
CA LEU A 58 3.16 -5.95 -9.09
C LEU A 58 1.80 -6.54 -9.48
N GLU A 59 1.44 -6.49 -10.76
CA GLU A 59 0.21 -7.09 -11.28
C GLU A 59 0.20 -8.61 -11.06
N ARG A 60 1.30 -9.30 -11.37
CA ARG A 60 1.47 -10.74 -11.19
C ARG A 60 1.28 -11.18 -9.73
N ARG A 61 1.72 -10.37 -8.76
CA ARG A 61 1.62 -10.69 -7.31
C ARG A 61 0.33 -10.22 -6.65
N THR A 62 -0.40 -9.28 -7.25
CA THR A 62 -1.63 -8.70 -6.70
C THR A 62 -2.73 -9.74 -6.40
N PRO A 63 -2.97 -10.77 -7.24
CA PRO A 63 -3.91 -11.84 -6.92
C PRO A 63 -3.55 -12.58 -5.63
N GLY A 64 -2.27 -12.88 -5.41
CA GLY A 64 -1.78 -13.54 -4.19
C GLY A 64 -2.04 -12.68 -2.94
N PHE A 65 -1.70 -11.39 -3.00
CA PHE A 65 -2.03 -10.44 -1.92
C PHE A 65 -3.53 -10.39 -1.61
N THR A 66 -4.35 -10.35 -2.66
CA THR A 66 -5.82 -10.28 -2.53
C THR A 66 -6.35 -11.55 -1.87
N ALA A 67 -5.89 -12.72 -2.33
CA ALA A 67 -6.28 -14.02 -1.76
C ALA A 67 -5.92 -14.14 -0.27
N THR A 68 -4.68 -13.81 0.11
CA THR A 68 -4.25 -13.83 1.52
C THR A 68 -5.07 -12.85 2.36
N ARG A 69 -5.30 -11.62 1.86
CA ARG A 69 -6.13 -10.63 2.56
C ARG A 69 -7.56 -11.14 2.79
N GLU A 70 -8.12 -11.82 1.80
CA GLU A 70 -9.47 -12.40 1.87
C GLU A 70 -9.55 -13.63 2.80
N ALA A 71 -8.52 -14.46 2.83
CA ALA A 71 -8.41 -15.56 3.79
C ALA A 71 -8.36 -15.04 5.24
N ILE A 72 -7.55 -14.01 5.50
CA ILE A 72 -7.50 -13.32 6.79
C ILE A 72 -8.85 -12.66 7.12
N ARG A 73 -9.50 -12.02 6.14
CA ARG A 73 -10.82 -11.38 6.32
C ARG A 73 -11.88 -12.38 6.80
N SER A 74 -11.83 -13.59 6.25
CA SER A 74 -12.78 -14.67 6.52
C SER A 74 -12.37 -15.55 7.71
N GLY A 75 -11.25 -15.26 8.37
CA GLY A 75 -10.74 -16.04 9.49
C GLY A 75 -10.21 -17.43 9.09
N ARG A 76 -9.95 -17.66 7.80
CA ARG A 76 -9.39 -18.93 7.29
C ARG A 76 -7.89 -19.05 7.52
N GLU A 77 -7.20 -17.92 7.62
CA GLU A 77 -5.75 -17.85 7.80
C GLU A 77 -5.39 -16.71 8.76
N ASP A 78 -4.37 -16.94 9.58
CA ASP A 78 -3.71 -15.89 10.35
C ASP A 78 -2.60 -15.23 9.53
N LEU A 79 -2.11 -14.07 9.99
CA LEU A 79 -0.97 -13.41 9.36
C LEU A 79 0.31 -14.25 9.56
N GLY A 80 0.83 -14.81 8.48
CA GLY A 80 2.12 -15.50 8.48
C GLY A 80 3.34 -14.59 8.69
N PRO A 81 4.54 -15.16 8.84
CA PRO A 81 5.78 -14.40 8.92
C PRO A 81 6.05 -13.66 7.60
N PRO A 82 6.83 -12.56 7.62
CA PRO A 82 7.30 -11.90 6.41
C PRO A 82 8.07 -12.87 5.50
N ALA A 83 7.86 -12.75 4.19
CA ALA A 83 8.66 -13.46 3.19
C ALA A 83 10.09 -12.92 3.16
N ARG A 84 11.02 -13.70 2.59
CA ARG A 84 12.36 -13.21 2.27
C ARG A 84 12.24 -12.05 1.28
N ARG A 85 13.06 -11.02 1.48
CA ARG A 85 13.14 -9.87 0.56
C ARG A 85 13.72 -10.29 -0.79
N PRO A 86 13.30 -9.66 -1.91
CA PRO A 86 12.25 -8.65 -1.97
C PRO A 86 10.84 -9.26 -1.83
N HIS A 87 9.95 -8.52 -1.17
CA HIS A 87 8.53 -8.84 -1.06
C HIS A 87 7.67 -7.70 -1.61
N LEU A 88 6.36 -7.90 -1.77
CA LEU A 88 5.46 -6.94 -2.43
C LEU A 88 5.51 -5.51 -1.87
N LEU A 89 5.74 -5.35 -0.56
CA LEU A 89 5.92 -4.02 0.03
C LEU A 89 7.19 -3.30 -0.46
N ASP A 90 8.27 -4.03 -0.73
CA ASP A 90 9.51 -3.44 -1.25
C ASP A 90 9.34 -3.03 -2.71
N LEU A 91 8.67 -3.86 -3.51
CA LEU A 91 8.31 -3.53 -4.88
C LEU A 91 7.44 -2.27 -4.96
N ALA A 92 6.40 -2.16 -4.12
CA ALA A 92 5.56 -0.98 -4.08
C ALA A 92 6.33 0.29 -3.66
N ARG A 93 7.31 0.14 -2.74
CA ARG A 93 8.19 1.24 -2.34
C ARG A 93 9.09 1.68 -3.49
N GLU A 94 9.68 0.74 -4.21
CA GLU A 94 10.56 1.02 -5.35
C GLU A 94 9.79 1.73 -6.48
N LEU A 95 8.64 1.19 -6.88
CA LEU A 95 7.76 1.84 -7.86
C LEU A 95 7.39 3.27 -7.42
N SER A 96 7.02 3.46 -6.15
CA SER A 96 6.71 4.79 -5.62
C SER A 96 7.91 5.74 -5.67
N ALA A 97 9.13 5.24 -5.45
CA ALA A 97 10.36 6.03 -5.55
C ALA A 97 10.66 6.42 -7.00
N ARG A 98 10.49 5.50 -7.96
CA ARG A 98 10.64 5.79 -9.39
C ARG A 98 9.61 6.80 -9.88
N MET A 99 8.34 6.63 -9.49
CA MET A 99 7.27 7.59 -9.76
C MET A 99 7.62 9.01 -9.29
N LEU A 100 8.44 9.21 -8.25
CA LEU A 100 8.85 10.56 -7.84
C LEU A 100 9.75 11.28 -8.87
N ALA A 101 10.47 10.54 -9.72
CA ALA A 101 11.27 11.12 -10.81
C ALA A 101 10.40 11.68 -11.96
N HIS A 102 9.15 11.21 -12.07
CA HIS A 102 8.12 11.65 -13.02
C HIS A 102 6.76 11.70 -12.32
N CYS A 103 6.63 12.57 -11.31
CA CYS A 103 5.53 12.53 -10.35
C CYS A 103 4.13 12.57 -10.95
N ASN A 104 3.41 11.46 -10.75
CA ASN A 104 2.04 11.19 -11.20
C ASN A 104 1.04 10.97 -10.04
N PHE A 105 1.39 11.38 -8.81
CA PHE A 105 0.54 11.15 -7.62
C PHE A 105 -0.67 12.07 -7.50
N CYS A 106 -0.69 13.21 -8.19
CA CYS A 106 -1.83 14.13 -8.19
C CYS A 106 -2.65 13.96 -9.47
N ALA A 107 -3.91 14.38 -9.44
CA ALA A 107 -4.81 14.28 -10.59
C ALA A 107 -4.34 15.05 -11.85
N TRP A 108 -3.35 15.93 -11.71
CA TRP A 108 -2.77 16.70 -12.81
C TRP A 108 -1.65 15.98 -13.54
N ASP A 109 -1.19 14.83 -13.04
CA ASP A 109 -0.09 14.04 -13.59
C ASP A 109 1.10 14.91 -14.05
N CYS A 110 1.66 15.66 -13.11
CA CYS A 110 2.52 16.79 -13.46
C CYS A 110 3.88 16.41 -14.07
N GLY A 111 4.29 15.14 -13.99
CA GLY A 111 5.58 14.65 -14.49
C GLY A 111 6.81 15.30 -13.86
N VAL A 112 6.65 16.05 -12.77
CA VAL A 112 7.75 16.77 -12.13
C VAL A 112 8.69 15.80 -11.43
N ASP A 113 9.99 15.93 -11.73
CA ASP A 113 11.06 15.27 -11.00
C ASP A 113 11.21 15.88 -9.59
N ARG A 114 10.67 15.17 -8.60
CA ARG A 114 10.72 15.54 -7.19
C ARG A 114 12.04 15.20 -6.53
N ILE A 115 12.82 14.30 -7.12
CA ILE A 115 14.14 13.90 -6.62
C ILE A 115 15.12 15.07 -6.82
N LYS A 116 15.08 15.71 -8.00
CA LYS A 116 15.87 16.93 -8.26
C LYS A 116 15.39 18.15 -7.49
N GLY A 117 14.08 18.26 -7.23
CA GLY A 117 13.50 19.32 -6.40
C GLY A 117 13.50 20.73 -7.01
N ALA A 118 13.86 20.89 -8.29
CA ALA A 118 14.00 22.19 -8.94
C ALA A 118 12.67 22.85 -9.36
N LYS A 119 11.58 22.07 -9.45
CA LYS A 119 10.25 22.55 -9.89
C LYS A 119 9.17 22.12 -8.91
N LEU A 120 8.15 22.97 -8.78
CA LEU A 120 6.91 22.65 -8.08
C LEU A 120 5.80 22.38 -9.09
N GLY A 121 5.09 21.27 -8.92
CA GLY A 121 3.82 21.03 -9.63
C GLY A 121 2.64 21.71 -8.91
N THR A 122 1.44 21.53 -9.46
CA THR A 122 0.20 22.16 -8.94
C THR A 122 -0.08 21.84 -7.48
N CYS A 123 0.27 20.64 -7.01
CA CYS A 123 0.11 20.25 -5.61
C CYS A 123 1.09 20.95 -4.64
N LYS A 124 2.15 21.60 -5.16
CA LYS A 124 3.22 22.25 -4.39
C LYS A 124 3.97 21.35 -3.39
N LEU A 125 3.83 20.03 -3.51
CA LEU A 125 4.55 19.06 -2.67
C LEU A 125 5.96 18.75 -3.22
N GLY A 126 6.88 18.41 -2.32
CA GLY A 126 8.23 17.92 -2.64
C GLY A 126 8.33 16.39 -2.52
N ALA A 127 9.55 15.85 -2.41
CA ALA A 127 9.77 14.40 -2.25
C ALA A 127 9.40 13.86 -0.85
N GLY A 128 9.38 14.70 0.18
CA GLY A 128 9.07 14.29 1.55
C GLY A 128 7.57 14.21 1.84
N THR A 129 7.19 13.25 2.69
CA THR A 129 5.84 13.16 3.29
C THR A 129 5.60 14.33 4.24
N ARG A 130 4.34 14.78 4.37
CA ARG A 130 3.91 15.90 5.22
C ARG A 130 2.98 15.47 6.37
N VAL A 131 2.96 14.17 6.67
CA VAL A 131 2.07 13.51 7.63
C VAL A 131 2.90 12.60 8.54
#